data_AF-A0A2I0QEP8-F1
#
_entry.id   AF-A0A2I0QEP8-F1
#
_cell.length_a   1.000
_cell.length_b   1.000
_cell.length_c   1.000
_cell.angle_alpha   90.00
_cell.angle_beta   90.00
_cell.angle_gamma   90.00
#
_symmetry.space_group_name_H-M   'P 1'
#
loop_
_entity.id
_entity.type
_entity.pdbx_description
1 polymer ?
#
loop_
_entity_poly.entity_id
_entity_poly.type
_entity_poly.pdbx_seq_one_letter_code
_entity_poly.pdbx_strand_id
1 'polypeptide(L)'
;MIAINLTFFLQSKESIYGTVDYIDSIIGKFKNFGEHKVYPFISPYAPTLDPGSIAFEEPAKYGYVVLHRTLEEHYNAFNKLSWKDFFNYRTENLSPDDIIDLTYDTAVKLSHIKRKHNMVNDEYVKNMERQVEISRDVMKKVAQISMMNINDNEQEINLMRAEINESMKPLIYKNKELNWPRSRKSLNVYVLNILGKILRRL
;
A
#
# COMPACT_ATOMS: atom_id res chain seq x y z
N MET A 1 0.55 13.80 -7.15
CA MET A 1 0.56 12.39 -6.71
C MET A 1 -0.49 11.66 -7.51
N ILE A 2 -0.12 10.57 -8.20
CA ILE A 2 -1.10 9.71 -8.90
C ILE A 2 -1.14 8.40 -8.10
N ALA A 3 -2.25 8.22 -7.39
CA ALA A 3 -2.58 7.02 -6.65
C ALA A 3 -3.37 6.10 -7.57
N ILE A 4 -2.90 4.88 -7.79
CA ILE A 4 -3.70 3.88 -8.52
C ILE A 4 -3.97 2.69 -7.62
N ASN A 5 -5.26 2.36 -7.50
CA ASN A 5 -5.75 1.28 -6.68
C ASN A 5 -5.75 -0.03 -7.48
N LEU A 6 -5.00 -1.02 -7.00
CA LEU A 6 -4.90 -2.36 -7.61
C LEU A 6 -6.19 -3.15 -7.53
N THR A 7 -7.10 -2.81 -6.62
CA THR A 7 -8.24 -3.66 -6.28
C THR A 7 -9.57 -3.00 -6.61
N PHE A 8 -9.59 -2.08 -7.57
CA PHE A 8 -10.86 -1.68 -8.18
C PHE A 8 -11.54 -2.91 -8.78
N PHE A 9 -12.85 -3.02 -8.63
CA PHE A 9 -13.57 -4.29 -8.79
C PHE A 9 -13.47 -4.98 -10.16
N LEU A 10 -13.19 -4.22 -11.22
CA LEU A 10 -12.98 -4.76 -12.57
C LEU A 10 -11.51 -5.06 -12.90
N GLN A 11 -10.59 -4.89 -11.94
CA GLN A 11 -9.17 -5.12 -12.19
C GLN A 11 -8.90 -6.62 -12.37
N SER A 12 -8.02 -6.91 -13.31
CA SER A 12 -7.40 -8.20 -13.61
C SER A 12 -5.89 -8.04 -13.57
N LYS A 13 -5.15 -9.15 -13.61
CA LYS A 13 -3.68 -9.11 -13.69
C LYS A 13 -3.22 -8.29 -14.89
N GLU A 14 -3.89 -8.48 -16.02
CA GLU A 14 -3.62 -7.83 -17.30
C GLU A 14 -3.84 -6.32 -17.23
N SER A 15 -4.97 -5.87 -16.66
CA SER A 15 -5.27 -4.43 -16.55
C SER A 15 -4.33 -3.72 -15.56
N ILE A 16 -3.89 -4.43 -14.52
CA ILE A 16 -2.91 -3.92 -13.55
C ILE A 16 -1.54 -3.73 -14.20
N TYR A 17 -1.04 -4.70 -14.96
CA TYR A 17 0.22 -4.50 -15.69
C TYR A 17 0.08 -3.43 -16.77
N GLY A 18 -1.06 -3.36 -17.48
CA GLY A 18 -1.34 -2.27 -18.41
C GLY A 18 -1.33 -0.88 -17.72
N THR A 19 -1.76 -0.81 -16.47
CA THR A 19 -1.67 0.41 -15.64
C THR A 19 -0.21 0.79 -15.38
N VAL A 20 0.65 -0.18 -15.07
CA VAL A 20 2.08 0.05 -14.86
C VAL A 20 2.75 0.56 -16.15
N ASP A 21 2.41 -0.01 -17.30
CA ASP A 21 2.90 0.46 -18.60
C ASP A 21 2.39 1.87 -18.91
N TYR A 22 1.13 2.15 -18.58
CA TYR A 22 0.56 3.50 -18.73
C TYR A 22 1.28 4.52 -17.84
N ILE A 23 1.62 4.16 -16.60
CA ILE A 23 2.43 5.00 -15.71
C ILE A 23 3.77 5.37 -16.37
N ASP A 24 4.49 4.39 -16.96
CA ASP A 24 5.74 4.64 -17.69
C ASP A 24 5.55 5.68 -18.79
N SER A 25 4.47 5.55 -19.57
CA SER A 25 4.13 6.50 -20.64
C SER A 25 3.85 7.91 -20.12
N ILE A 26 3.16 8.04 -18.98
CA ILE A 26 2.77 9.32 -18.39
C ILE A 26 3.98 10.04 -17.81
N ILE A 27 4.86 9.34 -17.07
CA ILE A 27 6.09 9.94 -16.57
C ILE A 27 6.92 10.48 -17.74
N GLY A 28 7.04 9.70 -18.83
CA GLY A 28 7.73 10.13 -20.04
C GLY A 28 7.16 11.42 -20.65
N LYS A 29 5.84 11.53 -20.77
CA LYS A 29 5.16 12.73 -21.31
C LYS A 29 5.39 13.98 -20.47
N PHE A 30 5.44 13.83 -19.14
CA PHE A 30 5.59 14.95 -18.23
C PHE A 30 7.04 15.36 -17.92
N LYS A 31 8.04 14.67 -18.50
CA LYS A 31 9.47 15.01 -18.32
C LYS A 31 9.81 16.46 -18.64
N ASN A 32 9.15 17.04 -19.64
CA ASN A 32 9.46 18.38 -20.14
C ASN A 32 8.88 19.51 -19.27
N PHE A 33 8.09 19.19 -18.23
CA PHE A 33 7.43 20.17 -17.36
C PHE A 33 8.18 20.41 -16.03
N GLY A 34 9.46 20.02 -15.98
CA GLY A 34 10.35 20.15 -14.83
C GLY A 34 10.52 18.84 -14.04
N GLU A 35 11.37 18.87 -13.01
CA GLU A 35 11.68 17.69 -12.21
C GLU A 35 10.41 17.11 -11.55
N HIS A 36 10.16 15.82 -11.86
CA HIS A 36 9.25 14.91 -11.15
C HIS A 36 7.90 15.50 -10.73
N LYS A 37 7.09 15.96 -11.69
CA LYS A 37 5.71 16.42 -11.42
C LYS A 37 4.73 15.28 -11.11
N VAL A 38 5.06 14.07 -11.53
CA VAL A 38 4.26 12.86 -11.30
C VAL A 38 5.01 11.93 -10.37
N TYR A 39 4.41 11.63 -9.22
CA TYR A 39 4.85 10.60 -8.28
C TYR A 39 3.82 9.47 -8.33
N PRO A 40 4.09 8.41 -9.11
CA PRO A 40 3.19 7.28 -9.19
C PRO A 40 3.41 6.35 -8.01
N PHE A 41 2.31 5.84 -7.49
CA PHE A 41 2.31 4.67 -6.62
C PHE A 41 1.13 3.78 -6.97
N ILE A 42 1.29 2.50 -6.67
CA ILE A 42 0.30 1.47 -6.92
C ILE A 42 0.19 0.63 -5.66
N SER A 43 -1.03 0.41 -5.18
CA SER A 43 -1.30 -0.27 -3.92
C SER A 43 -2.69 -0.89 -3.99
N PRO A 44 -2.93 -2.03 -3.32
CA PRO A 44 -4.30 -2.46 -3.11
C PRO A 44 -5.01 -1.52 -2.14
N TYR A 45 -6.35 -1.59 -2.15
CA TYR A 45 -7.17 -1.03 -1.08
C TYR A 45 -6.98 -1.87 0.18
N ALA A 46 -5.91 -1.59 0.92
CA ALA A 46 -5.43 -2.46 1.99
C ALA A 46 -5.68 -1.83 3.37
N PRO A 47 -5.90 -2.67 4.41
CA PRO A 47 -6.25 -4.08 4.31
C PRO A 47 -7.75 -4.31 4.07
N THR A 48 -8.61 -3.33 4.36
CA THR A 48 -10.06 -3.55 4.48
C THR A 48 -10.88 -2.65 3.56
N LEU A 49 -11.96 -3.18 2.99
CA LEU A 49 -13.11 -2.37 2.58
C LEU A 49 -13.73 -1.74 3.83
N ASP A 50 -14.05 -0.45 3.76
CA ASP A 50 -14.55 0.30 4.91
C ASP A 50 -16.01 -0.05 5.21
N PRO A 51 -16.34 -0.43 6.45
CA PRO A 51 -17.73 -0.54 6.89
C PRO A 51 -18.52 0.75 6.65
N GLY A 52 -19.74 0.65 6.15
CA GLY A 52 -20.55 1.79 5.74
C GLY A 52 -20.24 2.35 4.34
N SER A 53 -19.21 1.84 3.64
CA SER A 53 -19.01 2.15 2.22
C SER A 53 -19.96 1.33 1.34
N ILE A 54 -20.36 1.86 0.19
CA ILE A 54 -21.23 1.15 -0.77
C ILE A 54 -20.62 -0.18 -1.25
N ALA A 55 -19.28 -0.25 -1.33
CA ALA A 55 -18.56 -1.47 -1.71
C ALA A 55 -18.62 -2.55 -0.61
N PHE A 56 -18.79 -2.16 0.65
CA PHE A 56 -18.93 -3.08 1.78
C PHE A 56 -20.40 -3.48 2.04
N GLU A 57 -21.32 -2.54 1.89
CA GLU A 57 -22.75 -2.76 2.09
C GLU A 57 -23.39 -3.52 0.92
N GLU A 58 -22.98 -3.22 -0.33
CA GLU A 58 -23.52 -3.85 -1.54
C GLU A 58 -22.42 -4.53 -2.39
N PRO A 59 -21.60 -5.43 -1.82
CA PRO A 59 -20.33 -5.85 -2.42
C PRO A 59 -20.49 -6.52 -3.79
N ALA A 60 -21.51 -7.37 -3.96
CA ALA A 60 -21.77 -8.07 -5.23
C ALA A 60 -22.10 -7.09 -6.39
N LYS A 61 -22.77 -5.97 -6.10
CA LYS A 61 -23.07 -4.96 -7.15
C LYS A 61 -21.80 -4.25 -7.64
N TYR A 62 -20.78 -4.23 -6.80
CA TYR A 62 -19.49 -3.60 -7.08
C TYR A 62 -18.39 -4.65 -7.18
N GLY A 63 -18.68 -5.90 -7.59
CA GLY A 63 -17.66 -6.92 -7.89
C GLY A 63 -16.72 -7.30 -6.73
N TYR A 64 -17.17 -7.10 -5.49
CA TYR A 64 -16.47 -7.51 -4.27
C TYR A 64 -17.18 -8.69 -3.60
N VAL A 65 -16.40 -9.46 -2.84
CA VAL A 65 -16.91 -10.42 -1.86
C VAL A 65 -16.27 -10.10 -0.52
N VAL A 66 -17.09 -9.76 0.46
CA VAL A 66 -16.64 -9.46 1.84
C VAL A 66 -16.40 -10.78 2.59
N LEU A 67 -15.22 -10.92 3.18
CA LEU A 67 -14.77 -12.06 3.97
C LEU A 67 -14.99 -11.85 5.47
N HIS A 68 -14.84 -10.61 5.95
CA HIS A 68 -15.01 -10.23 7.36
C HIS A 68 -15.95 -9.02 7.46
N ARG A 69 -17.01 -9.11 8.26
CA ARG A 69 -18.01 -8.06 8.46
C ARG A 69 -18.01 -7.50 9.88
N THR A 70 -17.79 -8.33 10.88
CA THR A 70 -17.87 -7.92 12.30
C THR A 70 -16.52 -7.45 12.81
N LEU A 71 -16.53 -6.64 13.87
CA LEU A 71 -15.29 -6.21 14.53
C LEU A 71 -14.47 -7.41 15.03
N GLU A 72 -15.14 -8.44 15.54
CA GLU A 72 -14.50 -9.66 16.03
C GLU A 72 -13.81 -10.44 14.91
N GLU A 73 -14.45 -10.57 13.74
CA GLU A 73 -13.83 -11.19 12.56
C GLU A 73 -12.57 -10.43 12.11
N HIS A 74 -12.63 -9.09 12.07
CA HIS A 74 -11.46 -8.27 11.76
C HIS A 74 -10.37 -8.41 12.82
N TYR A 75 -10.72 -8.44 14.10
CA TYR A 75 -9.76 -8.64 15.19
C TYR A 75 -9.05 -9.99 15.05
N ASN A 76 -9.80 -11.06 14.80
CA ASN A 76 -9.25 -12.39 14.59
C ASN A 76 -8.37 -12.48 13.33
N ALA A 77 -8.74 -11.77 12.26
CA ALA A 77 -7.96 -11.64 11.05
C ALA A 77 -6.62 -10.93 11.31
N PHE A 78 -6.61 -9.81 12.03
CA PHE A 78 -5.38 -9.07 12.36
C PHE A 78 -4.44 -9.81 13.32
N ASN A 79 -4.94 -10.81 14.05
CA ASN A 79 -4.11 -11.69 14.88
C ASN A 79 -3.40 -12.80 14.09
N LYS A 80 -3.67 -12.94 12.78
CA LYS A 80 -2.97 -13.89 11.93
C LYS A 80 -1.56 -13.40 11.59
N LEU A 81 -0.72 -14.35 11.20
CA LEU A 81 0.70 -14.11 10.94
C LEU A 81 0.96 -13.52 9.54
N SER A 82 0.05 -13.73 8.60
CA SER A 82 0.16 -13.23 7.24
C SER A 82 -0.72 -12.03 7.06
N TRP A 83 -0.17 -10.95 6.50
CA TRP A 83 -0.96 -9.78 6.11
C TRP A 83 -1.99 -10.08 5.01
N LYS A 84 -1.86 -11.24 4.34
CA LYS A 84 -2.92 -11.78 3.48
C LYS A 84 -4.25 -11.92 4.22
N ASP A 85 -4.17 -12.42 5.44
CA ASP A 85 -5.35 -12.75 6.21
C ASP A 85 -6.02 -11.48 6.76
N PHE A 86 -5.33 -10.33 6.70
CA PHE A 86 -5.89 -9.05 7.10
C PHE A 86 -6.95 -8.54 6.11
N PHE A 87 -6.93 -9.03 4.87
CA PHE A 87 -7.89 -8.63 3.87
C PHE A 87 -9.31 -9.08 4.25
N ASN A 88 -10.24 -8.12 4.33
CA ASN A 88 -11.65 -8.43 4.55
C ASN A 88 -12.44 -8.63 3.26
N TYR A 89 -11.76 -8.73 2.11
CA TYR A 89 -12.43 -8.87 0.82
C TYR A 89 -11.58 -9.63 -0.19
N ARG A 90 -12.24 -10.05 -1.25
CA ARG A 90 -11.66 -10.40 -2.54
C ARG A 90 -12.46 -9.74 -3.65
N THR A 91 -11.93 -9.67 -4.87
CA THR A 91 -12.73 -9.28 -6.03
C THR A 91 -13.21 -10.53 -6.76
N GLU A 92 -14.04 -10.35 -7.78
CA GLU A 92 -14.45 -11.44 -8.68
C GLU A 92 -13.25 -12.05 -9.43
N ASN A 93 -12.26 -11.22 -9.76
CA ASN A 93 -11.13 -11.60 -10.62
C ASN A 93 -9.84 -11.92 -9.85
N LEU A 94 -9.69 -11.41 -8.61
CA LEU A 94 -8.45 -11.50 -7.85
C LEU A 94 -8.73 -12.03 -6.44
N SER A 95 -8.06 -13.15 -6.11
CA SER A 95 -7.99 -13.66 -4.75
C SER A 95 -7.06 -12.77 -3.89
N PRO A 96 -7.12 -12.89 -2.55
CA PRO A 96 -6.15 -12.22 -1.67
C PRO A 96 -4.69 -12.56 -2.00
N ASP A 97 -4.42 -13.82 -2.41
CA ASP A 97 -3.09 -14.24 -2.88
C ASP A 97 -2.69 -13.47 -4.17
N ASP A 98 -3.60 -13.37 -5.14
CA ASP A 98 -3.33 -12.60 -6.37
C ASP A 98 -3.04 -11.12 -6.06
N ILE A 99 -3.81 -10.52 -5.16
CA ILE A 99 -3.65 -9.11 -4.76
C ILE A 99 -2.26 -8.88 -4.18
N ILE A 100 -1.77 -9.79 -3.34
CA ILE A 100 -0.45 -9.68 -2.72
C ILE A 100 0.67 -9.87 -3.73
N ASP A 101 0.58 -10.91 -4.56
CA ASP A 101 1.59 -11.18 -5.58
C ASP A 101 1.70 -10.02 -6.57
N LEU A 102 0.56 -9.47 -6.99
CA LEU A 102 0.52 -8.28 -7.82
C LEU A 102 1.07 -7.04 -7.11
N THR A 103 0.82 -6.89 -5.80
CA THR A 103 1.40 -5.80 -5.02
C THR A 103 2.93 -5.85 -5.05
N TYR A 104 3.51 -7.03 -4.85
CA TYR A 104 4.95 -7.24 -4.91
C TYR A 104 5.52 -7.06 -6.32
N ASP A 105 4.91 -7.66 -7.33
CA ASP A 105 5.36 -7.54 -8.72
C ASP A 105 5.33 -6.10 -9.22
N THR A 106 4.23 -5.40 -8.95
CA THR A 106 4.06 -4.02 -9.39
C THR A 106 4.99 -3.08 -8.64
N ALA A 107 5.31 -3.35 -7.36
CA ALA A 107 6.31 -2.58 -6.62
C ALA A 107 7.70 -2.68 -7.28
N VAL A 108 8.13 -3.89 -7.68
CA VAL A 108 9.41 -4.09 -8.40
C VAL A 108 9.36 -3.43 -9.77
N LYS A 109 8.34 -3.69 -10.59
CA LYS A 109 8.22 -3.08 -11.93
C LYS A 109 8.22 -1.55 -11.86
N LEU A 110 7.53 -0.98 -10.87
CA LEU A 110 7.46 0.46 -10.67
C LEU A 110 8.79 1.05 -10.22
N SER A 111 9.60 0.34 -9.41
CA SER A 111 10.93 0.80 -9.03
C SER A 111 11.86 0.91 -10.24
N HIS A 112 11.81 -0.07 -11.16
CA HIS A 112 12.53 -0.04 -12.44
C HIS A 112 12.08 1.11 -13.33
N ILE A 113 10.77 1.37 -13.43
CA ILE A 113 10.24 2.53 -14.17
C ILE A 113 10.72 3.84 -13.55
N LYS A 114 10.63 3.98 -12.23
CA LYS A 114 11.15 5.15 -11.51
C LYS A 114 12.64 5.36 -11.79
N ARG A 115 13.44 4.27 -11.85
CA ARG A 115 14.87 4.32 -12.18
C ARG A 115 15.15 4.73 -13.62
N LYS A 116 14.39 4.18 -14.59
CA LYS A 116 14.44 4.55 -16.02
C LYS A 116 14.20 6.05 -16.23
N HIS A 117 13.37 6.67 -15.37
CA HIS A 117 13.07 8.09 -15.39
C HIS A 117 13.90 8.93 -14.41
N ASN A 118 15.01 8.39 -13.89
CA ASN A 118 15.93 9.05 -12.95
C ASN A 118 15.26 9.59 -11.67
N MET A 119 14.11 9.03 -11.27
CA MET A 119 13.41 9.42 -10.03
C MET A 119 14.05 8.79 -8.78
N VAL A 120 14.74 7.67 -8.97
CA VAL A 120 15.42 6.89 -7.93
C VAL A 120 16.76 6.37 -8.46
N ASN A 121 17.65 5.97 -7.55
CA ASN A 121 18.95 5.38 -7.88
C ASN A 121 18.89 3.83 -7.94
N ASP A 122 19.96 3.19 -8.39
CA ASP A 122 20.04 1.72 -8.47
C ASP A 122 19.95 1.04 -7.10
N GLU A 123 20.45 1.70 -6.04
CA GLU A 123 20.34 1.19 -4.68
C GLU A 123 18.88 1.06 -4.22
N TYR A 124 18.03 2.03 -4.58
CA TYR A 124 16.60 1.95 -4.29
C TYR A 124 15.94 0.75 -4.96
N VAL A 125 16.26 0.47 -6.23
CA VAL A 125 15.72 -0.68 -6.97
C VAL A 125 16.15 -1.99 -6.30
N LYS A 126 17.45 -2.14 -6.01
CA LYS A 126 17.99 -3.32 -5.32
C LYS A 126 17.34 -3.54 -3.95
N ASN A 127 17.16 -2.47 -3.19
CA ASN A 127 16.49 -2.54 -1.89
C ASN A 127 15.03 -2.97 -2.05
N MET A 128 14.31 -2.46 -3.06
CA MET A 128 12.93 -2.89 -3.34
C MET A 128 12.86 -4.37 -3.70
N GLU A 129 13.72 -4.85 -4.61
CA GLU A 129 13.78 -6.26 -5.00
C GLU A 129 14.06 -7.16 -3.80
N ARG A 130 15.06 -6.79 -2.99
CA ARG A 130 15.41 -7.52 -1.76
C ARG A 130 14.24 -7.57 -0.76
N GLN A 131 13.55 -6.45 -0.56
CA GLN A 131 12.42 -6.40 0.38
C GLN A 131 11.25 -7.27 -0.10
N VAL A 132 10.97 -7.27 -1.39
CA VAL A 132 9.96 -8.14 -2.00
C VAL A 132 10.35 -9.62 -1.88
N GLU A 133 11.61 -9.96 -2.10
CA GLU A 133 12.13 -11.33 -1.92
C GLU A 133 11.97 -11.80 -0.47
N ILE A 134 12.42 -11.01 0.51
CA ILE A 134 12.23 -11.30 1.94
C ILE A 134 10.75 -11.51 2.25
N SER A 135 9.89 -10.62 1.73
CA SER A 135 8.45 -10.70 2.01
C SER A 135 7.82 -11.99 1.47
N ARG A 136 8.20 -12.41 0.26
CA ARG A 136 7.74 -13.67 -0.35
C ARG A 136 8.22 -14.88 0.43
N ASP A 137 9.47 -14.89 0.85
CA ASP A 137 10.03 -16.01 1.60
C ASP A 137 9.39 -16.14 2.98
N VAL A 138 9.20 -15.03 3.68
CA VAL A 138 8.48 -15.00 4.95
C VAL A 138 7.04 -15.49 4.79
N MET A 139 6.33 -15.07 3.74
CA MET A 139 4.98 -15.56 3.46
C MET A 139 4.92 -17.07 3.23
N LYS A 140 5.90 -17.65 2.52
CA LYS A 140 5.99 -19.11 2.33
C LYS A 140 6.20 -19.83 3.66
N LYS A 141 7.11 -19.33 4.50
CA LYS A 141 7.35 -19.90 5.85
C LYS A 141 6.07 -19.82 6.70
N VAL A 142 5.42 -18.66 6.73
CA VAL A 142 4.15 -18.46 7.46
C VAL A 142 3.06 -19.42 6.98
N ALA A 143 2.96 -19.65 5.66
CA ALA A 143 2.00 -20.61 5.11
C ALA A 143 2.29 -22.04 5.58
N GLN A 144 3.56 -22.45 5.64
CA GLN A 144 3.97 -23.77 6.13
C GLN A 144 3.60 -23.98 7.61
N ILE A 145 3.92 -23.01 8.47
CA ILE A 145 3.59 -23.05 9.91
C ILE A 145 2.07 -23.09 10.11
N SER A 146 1.33 -22.30 9.34
CA SER A 146 -0.13 -22.23 9.44
C SER A 146 -0.80 -23.56 9.10
N MET A 147 -0.19 -24.39 8.25
CA MET A 147 -0.67 -25.75 7.95
C MET A 147 -0.41 -26.74 9.10
N MET A 148 0.55 -26.45 9.99
CA MET A 148 0.99 -27.32 11.09
C MET A 148 0.29 -27.04 12.43
N ASN A 149 -0.80 -26.26 12.43
CA ASN A 149 -1.57 -25.82 13.60
C ASN A 149 -0.83 -24.81 14.50
N ILE A 150 -1.45 -23.65 14.76
CA ILE A 150 -0.77 -22.49 15.36
C ILE A 150 -0.45 -22.69 16.85
N ASN A 151 -1.30 -23.42 17.58
CA ASN A 151 -1.17 -23.62 19.03
C ASN A 151 0.05 -24.47 19.40
N ASP A 152 0.51 -25.33 18.50
CA ASP A 152 1.66 -26.21 18.74
C ASP A 152 3.00 -25.55 18.37
N ASN A 153 2.97 -24.38 17.71
CA ASN A 153 4.14 -23.75 17.09
C ASN A 153 4.51 -22.36 17.65
N GLU A 154 4.04 -22.01 18.85
CA GLU A 154 4.27 -20.69 19.46
C GLU A 154 5.76 -20.30 19.55
N GLN A 155 6.64 -21.27 19.83
CA GLN A 155 8.08 -21.05 19.88
C GLN A 155 8.66 -20.70 18.51
N GLU A 156 8.25 -21.41 17.46
CA GLU A 156 8.69 -21.18 16.08
C GLU A 156 8.23 -19.80 15.58
N ILE A 157 6.98 -19.45 15.88
CA ILE A 157 6.39 -18.14 15.56
C ILE A 157 7.17 -17.01 16.25
N ASN A 158 7.54 -17.19 17.52
CA ASN A 158 8.30 -16.18 18.26
C ASN A 158 9.71 -15.99 17.68
N LEU A 159 10.36 -17.05 17.20
CA LEU A 159 11.65 -16.94 16.49
C LEU A 159 11.54 -16.17 15.17
N MET A 160 10.43 -16.35 14.45
CA MET A 160 10.19 -15.67 13.17
C MET A 160 9.53 -14.30 13.28
N ARG A 161 9.10 -13.88 14.47
CA ARG A 161 8.36 -12.61 14.67
C ARG A 161 9.11 -11.40 14.11
N ALA A 162 10.44 -11.38 14.23
CA ALA A 162 11.27 -10.32 13.66
C ALA A 162 11.22 -10.30 12.12
N GLU A 163 11.30 -11.46 11.47
CA GLU A 163 11.20 -11.60 10.01
C GLU A 163 9.80 -11.25 9.50
N ILE A 164 8.76 -11.68 10.22
CA ILE A 164 7.36 -11.32 9.93
C ILE A 164 7.19 -9.81 9.98
N ASN A 165 7.64 -9.16 11.05
CA ASN A 165 7.56 -7.70 11.17
C ASN A 165 8.37 -6.98 10.09
N GLU A 166 9.51 -7.54 9.67
CA GLU A 166 10.30 -7.00 8.56
C GLU A 166 9.52 -7.05 7.24
N SER A 167 8.88 -8.18 6.94
CA SER A 167 8.07 -8.37 5.73
C SER A 167 6.85 -7.45 5.65
N MET A 168 6.34 -7.00 6.80
CA MET A 168 5.18 -6.10 6.90
C MET A 168 5.55 -4.63 6.72
N LYS A 169 6.83 -4.29 6.56
CA LYS A 169 7.24 -2.90 6.33
C LYS A 169 6.62 -2.38 5.02
N PRO A 170 6.12 -1.13 4.99
CA PRO A 170 5.54 -0.56 3.79
C PRO A 170 6.53 -0.55 2.63
N LEU A 171 6.16 -1.15 1.49
CA LEU A 171 6.92 -1.09 0.24
C LEU A 171 6.96 0.35 -0.32
N ILE A 172 5.95 1.16 0.02
CA ILE A 172 5.84 2.56 -0.41
C ILE A 172 6.66 3.43 0.55
N TYR A 173 7.98 3.37 0.41
CA TYR A 173 8.89 4.14 1.24
C TYR A 173 9.16 5.53 0.62
N LYS A 174 8.41 6.55 1.07
CA LYS A 174 8.88 7.94 1.30
C LYS A 174 7.75 8.86 1.77
N ASN A 175 7.91 9.40 2.98
CA ASN A 175 7.13 10.55 3.46
C ASN A 175 7.12 11.72 2.46
N LYS A 176 8.18 11.91 1.67
CA LYS A 176 8.23 12.99 0.67
C LYS A 176 7.28 12.81 -0.52
N GLU A 177 6.88 11.58 -0.87
CA GLU A 177 5.98 11.31 -2.00
C GLU A 177 4.50 11.46 -1.62
N LEU A 178 4.16 11.10 -0.38
CA LEU A 178 2.79 11.16 0.16
C LEU A 178 2.46 12.50 0.85
N ASN A 179 3.48 13.29 1.19
CA ASN A 179 3.25 14.61 1.76
C ASN A 179 2.82 15.59 0.68
N TRP A 180 1.62 16.15 0.82
CA TRP A 180 1.23 17.34 0.06
C TRP A 180 2.26 18.45 0.31
N PRO A 181 2.79 19.12 -0.73
CA PRO A 181 3.67 20.26 -0.55
C PRO A 181 2.87 21.39 0.09
N ARG A 182 2.80 21.41 1.42
CA ARG A 182 2.33 22.56 2.17
C ARG A 182 3.34 23.65 1.94
N SER A 183 3.03 24.59 1.05
CA SER A 183 3.77 25.84 1.02
C SER A 183 3.66 26.41 2.43
N ARG A 184 4.81 26.63 3.08
CA ARG A 184 4.88 27.24 4.41
C ARG A 184 4.56 28.75 4.33
N LYS A 185 3.72 29.18 3.39
CA LYS A 185 2.92 30.38 3.53
C LYS A 185 1.68 30.03 4.35
N SER A 186 1.90 29.52 5.56
CA SER A 186 0.89 29.66 6.60
C SER A 186 0.55 31.14 6.63
N LEU A 187 -0.73 31.48 6.41
CA LEU A 187 -1.28 32.78 6.80
C LEU A 187 -0.65 33.15 8.14
N ASN A 188 0.18 34.19 8.12
CA ASN A 188 1.11 34.52 9.17
C ASN A 188 0.40 34.49 10.52
N VAL A 189 0.66 33.45 11.32
CA VAL A 189 0.28 33.41 12.75
C VAL A 189 0.85 34.64 13.47
N TYR A 190 1.89 35.27 12.90
CA TYR A 190 2.38 36.59 13.28
C TYR A 190 1.33 37.71 13.20
N VAL A 191 0.51 37.79 12.14
CA VAL A 191 -0.51 38.84 12.00
C VAL A 191 -1.64 38.62 13.02
N LEU A 192 -2.04 37.36 13.24
CA LEU A 192 -3.01 37.00 14.28
C LEU A 192 -2.47 37.24 15.70
N ASN A 193 -1.17 37.03 15.93
CA ASN A 193 -0.51 37.33 17.21
C ASN A 193 -0.37 38.83 17.47
N ILE A 194 -0.19 39.65 16.43
CA ILE A 194 -0.16 41.12 16.56
C ILE A 194 -1.57 41.64 16.84
N LEU A 195 -2.58 41.20 16.09
CA LEU A 195 -3.98 41.56 16.33
C LEU A 195 -4.46 41.14 17.71
N GLY A 196 -4.10 39.93 18.16
CA GLY A 196 -4.39 39.45 19.51
C GLY A 196 -3.71 40.26 20.62
N LYS A 197 -2.54 40.87 20.36
CA LYS A 197 -1.87 41.78 21.30
C LYS A 197 -2.51 43.17 21.33
N ILE A 198 -3.05 43.65 20.21
CA ILE A 198 -3.75 44.93 20.11
C ILE A 198 -5.13 44.84 20.78
N LEU A 199 -5.89 43.75 20.53
CA LEU A 199 -7.22 43.52 21.11
C LEU A 199 -7.19 43.26 22.63
N ARG A 200 -6.06 42.86 23.22
CA ARG A 200 -5.88 42.74 24.68
C ARG A 200 -5.46 44.05 25.37
N ARG A 201 -5.22 45.11 24.59
CA ARG A 201 -4.81 46.45 25.08
C ARG A 201 -5.92 47.50 24.91
N LEU A 202 -7.06 47.11 24.36
CA LEU A 202 -8.34 47.82 24.43
C LEU A 202 -9.16 47.22 25.56
#